data_AF-A0A0M0K1J8-F1
#
_entry.id   AF-A0A0M0K1J8-F1
#
_cell.length_a   1.000
_cell.length_b   1.000
_cell.length_c   1.000
_cell.angle_alpha   90.00
_cell.angle_beta   90.00
_cell.angle_gamma   90.00
#
_symmetry.space_group_name_H-M   'P 1'
#
loop_
_entity.id
_entity.type
_entity.pdbx_description
1 polymer ?
#
loop_
_entity_poly.entity_id
_entity_poly.type
_entity_poly.pdbx_seq_one_letter_code
_entity_poly.pdbx_strand_id
1 'polypeptide(L)'
;MIGYLSDIWDVAGVVALFYTAFACPYEVAFLEPEKDVTSVRFIVNRVIDIFFFFDMVLQLFVMYPAERMVEVDPRKNLLARSGMMQQAPKTVTEMVKTHDRIFFNYLKTWALVDIVSVATVAFDIIPLFEVAPPAFDDALSGEVETDVGGTDIAKLRILRFARVLRLIKLVRLVKASRILVRWQTSISIDFSTQTIIKCLFGYLIAGHWFACILVIGTTIADTPLYTWRGFKGYCVRSEDPNDLMSEEHQPGKVWELQPVPLSYPGGEDYSHLTDVWCVSAYDLWAMSYYWMMMLISGASGGDTDSSMTTPSEALLFTALTVVSCLLNSTIVASLCDVLSNMNPEGIVFRNNMDQLNRYCRMNRLARPTRIKLREYLYRAKHVQTGNSQKELMRLLSHKLQGELSLQVNGPWLTSVPFLQGVEMACSVRIAMTLDPMVFVPTEMLPANALYNLNRGTVVQRGSILLGGSVWGEDCILNRSDLRSPPARALTYADVQLVTRENLLAIIYEEIEGGTVNSQGELESVYTYPLAAGKVHWTAVKLALRRLGKQLADKQRGTFGKAKEVNWTEMLNSLGSMEAADPNELAEAEEMAKHLAKLEEKATCRRFGVSRVQWYTEIEIEIEIEIASSA
;
A
#
# COMPACT_ATOMS: atom_id res chain seq x y z
N MET A 1 -15.68 -16.50 -8.48
CA MET A 1 -15.15 -17.30 -9.61
C MET A 1 -14.70 -16.41 -10.76
N ILE A 2 -15.54 -15.52 -11.31
CA ILE A 2 -15.17 -14.62 -12.43
C ILE A 2 -14.03 -13.64 -12.06
N GLY A 3 -14.03 -13.07 -10.85
CA GLY A 3 -12.93 -12.20 -10.39
C GLY A 3 -11.57 -12.91 -10.35
N TYR A 4 -11.54 -14.10 -9.75
CA TYR A 4 -10.32 -14.92 -9.68
C TYR A 4 -9.76 -15.30 -11.06
N LEU A 5 -10.65 -15.59 -12.03
CA LEU A 5 -10.24 -15.84 -13.42
C LEU A 5 -9.66 -14.59 -14.09
N SER A 6 -10.22 -13.40 -13.80
CA SER A 6 -9.65 -12.13 -14.29
C SER A 6 -8.27 -11.88 -13.70
N ASP A 7 -8.05 -12.17 -12.42
CA ASP A 7 -6.77 -11.94 -11.77
C ASP A 7 -5.69 -12.88 -12.34
N ILE A 8 -6.02 -14.16 -12.56
CA ILE A 8 -5.11 -15.10 -13.22
C ILE A 8 -4.81 -14.66 -14.66
N TRP A 9 -5.82 -14.20 -15.41
CA TRP A 9 -5.62 -13.73 -16.78
C TRP A 9 -4.71 -12.50 -16.83
N ASP A 10 -4.89 -11.55 -15.90
CA ASP A 10 -4.03 -10.37 -15.78
C ASP A 10 -2.58 -10.78 -15.43
N VAL A 11 -2.38 -11.74 -14.52
CA VAL A 11 -1.04 -12.30 -14.20
C VAL A 11 -0.41 -12.93 -15.44
N ALA A 12 -1.16 -13.78 -16.16
CA ALA A 12 -0.69 -14.41 -17.40
C ALA A 12 -0.34 -13.35 -18.46
N GLY A 13 -1.13 -12.28 -18.55
CA GLY A 13 -0.85 -11.13 -19.42
C GLY A 13 0.45 -10.42 -19.06
N VAL A 14 0.73 -10.20 -17.78
CA VAL A 14 2.00 -9.59 -17.34
C VAL A 14 3.18 -10.49 -17.70
N VAL A 15 3.08 -11.80 -17.50
CA VAL A 15 4.14 -12.76 -17.87
C VAL A 15 4.37 -12.76 -19.38
N ALA A 16 3.30 -12.77 -20.18
CA ALA A 16 3.39 -12.70 -21.63
C ALA A 16 4.02 -11.38 -22.11
N LEU A 17 3.65 -10.25 -21.51
CA LEU A 17 4.25 -8.94 -21.80
C LEU A 17 5.73 -8.90 -21.44
N PHE A 18 6.12 -9.45 -20.28
CA PHE A 18 7.52 -9.56 -19.88
C PHE A 18 8.31 -10.40 -20.88
N TYR A 19 7.82 -11.58 -21.25
CA TYR A 19 8.46 -12.39 -22.30
C TYR A 19 8.61 -11.61 -23.60
N THR A 20 7.56 -10.90 -24.04
CA THR A 20 7.61 -10.11 -25.28
C THR A 20 8.63 -8.97 -25.20
N ALA A 21 8.77 -8.32 -24.03
CA ALA A 21 9.72 -7.21 -23.81
C ALA A 21 11.19 -7.64 -23.89
N PHE A 22 11.50 -8.89 -23.51
CA PHE A 22 12.86 -9.43 -23.48
C PHE A 22 13.18 -10.30 -24.71
N ALA A 23 12.29 -11.21 -25.08
CA ALA A 23 12.54 -12.16 -26.16
C ALA A 23 12.51 -11.49 -27.55
N CYS A 24 11.55 -10.59 -27.81
CA CYS A 24 11.41 -10.01 -29.14
C CYS A 24 12.62 -9.17 -29.58
N PRO A 25 13.17 -8.23 -28.77
CA PRO A 25 14.37 -7.49 -29.16
C PRO A 25 15.59 -8.40 -29.30
N TYR A 26 15.73 -9.39 -28.41
CA TYR A 26 16.80 -10.37 -28.45
C TYR A 26 16.78 -11.20 -29.75
N GLU A 27 15.61 -11.74 -30.10
CA GLU A 27 15.43 -12.55 -31.31
C GLU A 27 15.72 -11.75 -32.57
N VAL A 28 15.29 -10.49 -32.63
CA VAL A 28 15.53 -9.61 -33.79
C VAL A 28 17.01 -9.24 -33.91
N ALA A 29 17.70 -9.03 -32.80
CA ALA A 29 19.08 -8.55 -32.78
C ALA A 29 20.12 -9.66 -32.94
N PHE A 30 19.94 -10.79 -32.23
CA PHE A 30 20.99 -11.80 -32.06
C PHE A 30 20.70 -13.12 -32.76
N LEU A 31 19.44 -13.40 -33.10
CA LEU A 31 19.03 -14.71 -33.63
C LEU A 31 18.58 -14.63 -35.10
N GLU A 32 18.77 -15.73 -35.82
CA GLU A 32 18.25 -15.88 -37.17
C GLU A 32 16.76 -16.29 -37.16
N PRO A 33 16.01 -15.98 -38.24
CA PRO A 33 14.64 -16.44 -38.41
C PRO A 33 14.54 -17.95 -38.28
N GLU A 34 13.59 -18.39 -37.48
CA GLU A 34 13.31 -19.81 -37.30
C GLU A 34 12.62 -20.38 -38.54
N LYS A 35 13.19 -21.46 -39.08
CA LYS A 35 12.65 -22.20 -40.23
C LYS A 35 11.93 -23.48 -39.80
N ASP A 36 12.19 -23.95 -38.58
CA ASP A 36 11.65 -25.20 -38.05
C ASP A 36 10.43 -24.96 -37.17
N VAL A 37 9.28 -25.50 -37.58
CA VAL A 37 8.00 -25.39 -36.85
C VAL A 37 7.98 -26.16 -35.52
N THR A 38 8.89 -27.12 -35.32
CA THR A 38 8.99 -27.94 -34.10
C THR A 38 9.91 -27.35 -33.03
N SER A 39 10.58 -26.24 -33.34
CA SER A 39 11.46 -25.56 -32.40
C SER A 39 10.67 -25.00 -31.20
N VAL A 40 11.27 -25.08 -30.02
CA VAL A 40 10.64 -24.64 -28.77
C VAL A 40 10.32 -23.14 -28.82
N ARG A 41 11.22 -22.33 -29.38
CA ARG A 41 11.05 -20.87 -29.46
C ARG A 41 9.87 -20.50 -30.36
N PHE A 42 9.74 -21.14 -31.53
CA PHE A 42 8.60 -20.93 -32.42
C PHE A 42 7.28 -21.26 -31.71
N ILE A 43 7.19 -22.41 -31.03
CA ILE A 43 6.00 -22.82 -30.29
C ILE A 43 5.65 -21.79 -29.21
N VAL A 44 6.62 -21.36 -28.39
CA VAL A 44 6.40 -20.36 -27.34
C VAL A 44 5.90 -19.05 -27.94
N ASN A 45 6.53 -18.56 -29.02
CA ASN A 45 6.11 -17.34 -29.71
C ASN A 45 4.67 -17.45 -30.25
N ARG A 46 4.28 -18.61 -30.82
CA ARG A 46 2.89 -18.86 -31.25
C ARG A 46 1.91 -18.89 -30.07
N VAL A 47 2.26 -19.48 -28.94
CA VAL A 47 1.41 -19.47 -27.74
C VAL A 47 1.16 -18.06 -27.24
N ILE A 48 2.20 -17.22 -27.18
CA ILE A 48 2.10 -15.82 -26.77
C ILE A 48 1.23 -15.01 -27.74
N ASP A 49 1.39 -15.23 -29.05
CA ASP A 49 0.59 -14.54 -30.06
C ASP A 49 -0.89 -14.96 -30.01
N ILE A 50 -1.18 -16.25 -29.81
CA ILE A 50 -2.54 -16.76 -29.58
C ILE A 50 -3.14 -16.15 -28.32
N PHE A 51 -2.37 -16.05 -27.23
CA PHE A 51 -2.80 -15.42 -26.00
C PHE A 51 -3.25 -13.97 -26.24
N PHE A 52 -2.46 -13.15 -26.95
CA PHE A 52 -2.82 -11.77 -27.24
C PHE A 52 -3.97 -11.63 -28.24
N PHE A 53 -4.15 -12.58 -29.15
CA PHE A 53 -5.34 -12.66 -29.99
C PHE A 53 -6.60 -12.89 -29.15
N PHE A 54 -6.57 -13.84 -28.21
CA PHE A 54 -7.69 -14.05 -27.30
C PHE A 54 -7.92 -12.86 -26.37
N ASP A 55 -6.86 -12.22 -25.85
CA ASP A 55 -6.95 -11.00 -25.05
C ASP A 55 -7.68 -9.87 -25.81
N MET A 56 -7.33 -9.67 -27.09
CA MET A 56 -8.01 -8.73 -27.99
C MET A 56 -9.51 -9.05 -28.12
N VAL A 57 -9.87 -10.33 -28.29
CA VAL A 57 -11.27 -10.76 -28.40
C VAL A 57 -12.01 -10.56 -27.07
N LEU A 58 -11.39 -10.91 -25.94
CA LEU A 58 -11.98 -10.73 -24.61
C LEU A 58 -12.24 -9.25 -24.33
N GLN A 59 -11.37 -8.35 -24.78
CA GLN A 59 -11.53 -6.90 -24.61
C GLN A 59 -12.81 -6.35 -25.26
N LEU A 60 -13.38 -7.03 -26.27
CA LEU A 60 -14.67 -6.68 -26.87
C LEU A 60 -15.87 -6.93 -25.93
N PHE A 61 -15.68 -7.71 -24.86
CA PHE A 61 -16.70 -8.09 -23.89
C PHE A 61 -16.47 -7.51 -22.49
N VAL A 62 -15.33 -6.85 -22.25
CA VAL A 62 -14.99 -6.29 -20.93
C VAL A 62 -15.73 -4.98 -20.71
N MET A 63 -16.49 -4.92 -19.60
CA MET A 63 -17.13 -3.70 -19.12
C MET A 63 -16.12 -2.65 -18.68
N TYR A 64 -16.43 -1.37 -18.93
CA TYR A 64 -15.60 -0.25 -18.52
C TYR A 64 -16.41 0.75 -17.69
N PRO A 65 -15.76 1.46 -16.74
CA PRO A 65 -16.42 2.53 -15.99
C PRO A 65 -16.60 3.75 -16.88
N ALA A 66 -17.82 4.29 -16.95
CA ALA A 66 -18.11 5.56 -17.61
C ALA A 66 -18.70 6.55 -16.61
N GLU A 67 -18.19 7.78 -16.62
CA GLU A 67 -18.78 8.87 -15.84
C GLU A 67 -20.01 9.41 -16.58
N ARG A 68 -21.17 9.33 -15.93
CA ARG A 68 -22.40 9.93 -16.41
C ARG A 68 -22.77 11.11 -15.51
N MET A 69 -22.95 12.27 -16.11
CA MET A 69 -23.57 13.41 -15.44
C MET A 69 -25.06 13.11 -15.29
N VAL A 70 -25.51 12.97 -14.04
CA VAL A 70 -26.93 12.79 -13.72
C VAL A 70 -27.45 14.11 -13.21
N GLU A 71 -28.37 14.71 -13.97
CA GLU A 71 -29.15 15.84 -13.48
C GLU A 71 -30.08 15.34 -12.37
N VAL A 72 -29.90 15.89 -11.17
CA VAL A 72 -30.71 15.53 -10.01
C VAL A 72 -32.05 16.26 -10.13
N ASP A 73 -33.14 15.48 -10.20
CA ASP A 73 -34.50 16.00 -10.31
C ASP A 73 -34.80 16.96 -9.13
N PRO A 74 -35.03 18.27 -9.38
CA PRO A 74 -35.11 19.30 -8.34
C PRO A 74 -36.26 19.06 -7.35
N ARG A 75 -37.25 18.25 -7.71
CA ARG A 75 -38.41 17.93 -6.87
C ARG A 75 -38.09 16.98 -5.71
N LYS A 76 -36.98 16.22 -5.78
CA LYS A 76 -36.63 15.19 -4.78
C LYS A 76 -35.66 15.68 -3.69
N ASN A 77 -35.07 16.87 -3.84
CA ASN A 77 -34.13 17.46 -2.88
C ASN A 77 -34.76 18.64 -2.14
N LEU A 78 -35.09 18.45 -0.86
CA LEU A 78 -35.71 19.47 0.01
C LEU A 78 -34.87 20.76 0.10
N LEU A 79 -33.53 20.63 0.08
CA LEU A 79 -32.57 21.75 0.11
C LEU A 79 -32.47 22.53 -1.22
N ALA A 80 -32.81 21.91 -2.34
CA ALA A 80 -32.86 22.61 -3.63
C ALA A 80 -34.13 23.46 -3.76
N ARG A 81 -35.22 23.05 -3.10
CA ARG A 81 -36.50 23.76 -3.08
C ARG A 81 -36.44 25.10 -2.33
N SER A 82 -35.54 25.25 -1.37
CA SER A 82 -35.34 26.50 -0.61
C SER A 82 -34.45 27.53 -1.33
N GLY A 83 -33.92 27.23 -2.52
CA GLY A 83 -33.08 28.14 -3.30
C GLY A 83 -31.68 28.38 -2.72
N MET A 84 -31.29 27.61 -1.69
CA MET A 84 -30.03 27.82 -0.95
C MET A 84 -28.82 27.05 -1.51
N MET A 85 -28.99 26.27 -2.58
CA MET A 85 -27.89 25.49 -3.17
C MET A 85 -27.99 25.42 -4.70
N GLN A 86 -27.04 26.01 -5.41
CA GLN A 86 -26.82 25.80 -6.83
C GLN A 86 -26.06 24.47 -6.97
N GLN A 87 -26.75 23.37 -7.30
CA GLN A 87 -26.11 22.05 -7.33
C GLN A 87 -25.27 21.86 -8.60
N ALA A 88 -23.97 21.59 -8.41
CA ALA A 88 -23.11 21.07 -9.47
C ALA A 88 -23.64 19.70 -9.93
N PRO A 89 -23.56 19.37 -11.25
CA PRO A 89 -23.98 18.07 -11.75
C PRO A 89 -23.23 16.96 -11.02
N LYS A 90 -23.97 15.97 -10.48
CA LYS A 90 -23.35 14.81 -9.83
C LYS A 90 -22.85 13.85 -10.90
N THR A 91 -21.55 13.57 -10.91
CA THR A 91 -20.95 12.53 -11.72
C THR A 91 -21.14 11.19 -11.02
N VAL A 92 -21.81 10.25 -11.70
CA VAL A 92 -21.96 8.87 -11.23
C VAL A 92 -21.15 7.97 -12.15
N THR A 93 -20.29 7.14 -11.56
CA THR A 93 -19.57 6.09 -12.30
C THR A 93 -20.49 4.90 -12.52
N GLU A 94 -20.88 4.66 -13.76
CA GLU A 94 -21.71 3.53 -14.15
C GLU A 94 -20.86 2.52 -14.94
N MET A 95 -20.95 1.23 -14.57
CA MET A 95 -20.33 0.16 -15.35
C MET A 95 -21.19 -0.11 -16.59
N VAL A 96 -20.70 0.27 -17.76
CA VAL A 96 -21.43 0.09 -19.02
C VAL A 96 -21.38 -1.39 -19.41
N LYS A 97 -22.56 -2.02 -19.50
CA LYS A 97 -22.72 -3.44 -19.85
C LYS A 97 -23.17 -3.67 -21.30
N THR A 98 -23.60 -2.63 -22.00
CA THR A 98 -24.13 -2.75 -23.37
C THR A 98 -23.02 -3.05 -24.37
N HIS A 99 -23.13 -4.17 -25.09
CA HIS A 99 -22.10 -4.63 -26.03
C HIS A 99 -21.75 -3.61 -27.12
N ASP A 100 -22.74 -2.93 -27.72
CA ASP A 100 -22.48 -1.95 -28.79
C ASP A 100 -21.58 -0.81 -28.30
N ARG A 101 -21.83 -0.33 -27.08
CA ARG A 101 -21.02 0.75 -26.47
C ARG A 101 -19.62 0.28 -26.13
N ILE A 102 -19.46 -0.95 -25.64
CA ILE A 102 -18.16 -1.56 -25.36
C ILE A 102 -17.35 -1.66 -26.66
N PHE A 103 -17.97 -2.18 -27.73
CA PHE A 103 -17.33 -2.35 -29.03
C PHE A 103 -16.84 -1.01 -29.61
N PHE A 104 -17.70 0.00 -29.72
CA PHE A 104 -17.31 1.30 -30.30
C PHE A 104 -16.28 2.04 -29.44
N ASN A 105 -16.38 1.94 -28.11
CA ASN A 105 -15.39 2.55 -27.22
C ASN A 105 -14.00 1.88 -27.38
N TYR A 106 -13.97 0.55 -27.49
CA TYR A 106 -12.74 -0.19 -27.75
C TYR A 106 -12.13 0.16 -29.12
N LEU A 107 -12.96 0.22 -30.18
CA LEU A 107 -12.52 0.56 -31.54
C LEU A 107 -11.87 1.95 -31.61
N LYS A 108 -12.39 2.91 -30.84
CA LYS A 108 -11.87 4.28 -30.77
C LYS A 108 -10.56 4.41 -29.99
N THR A 109 -10.30 3.52 -29.03
CA THR A 109 -9.22 3.71 -28.04
C THR A 109 -8.04 2.78 -28.27
N TRP A 110 -8.27 1.46 -28.28
CA TRP A 110 -7.21 0.46 -28.18
C TRP A 110 -7.14 -0.50 -29.37
N ALA A 111 -8.17 -0.56 -30.21
CA ALA A 111 -8.22 -1.53 -31.31
C ALA A 111 -7.04 -1.39 -32.29
N LEU A 112 -6.60 -0.18 -32.61
CA LEU A 112 -5.45 0.02 -33.51
C LEU A 112 -4.17 -0.62 -32.95
N VAL A 113 -3.89 -0.38 -31.66
CA VAL A 113 -2.73 -0.93 -30.95
C VAL A 113 -2.76 -2.45 -30.99
N ASP A 114 -3.93 -3.05 -30.69
CA ASP A 114 -4.08 -4.50 -30.61
C ASP A 114 -4.02 -5.15 -32.00
N ILE A 115 -4.71 -4.59 -33.00
CA ILE A 115 -4.71 -5.08 -34.39
C ILE A 115 -3.31 -5.03 -34.98
N VAL A 116 -2.62 -3.88 -34.88
CA VAL A 116 -1.25 -3.73 -35.38
C VAL A 116 -0.34 -4.74 -34.69
N SER A 117 -0.49 -4.94 -33.39
CA SER A 117 0.31 -5.91 -32.67
C SER A 117 0.07 -7.35 -33.10
N VAL A 118 -1.16 -7.76 -33.40
CA VAL A 118 -1.50 -9.13 -33.83
C VAL A 118 -1.13 -9.33 -35.30
N ALA A 119 -1.30 -8.32 -36.15
CA ALA A 119 -0.96 -8.39 -37.57
C ALA A 119 0.53 -8.70 -37.81
N THR A 120 1.42 -8.31 -36.89
CA THR A 120 2.86 -8.61 -36.99
C THR A 120 3.21 -10.09 -37.00
N VAL A 121 2.31 -10.96 -36.54
CA VAL A 121 2.48 -12.42 -36.58
C VAL A 121 2.75 -12.92 -37.99
N ALA A 122 2.23 -12.25 -39.02
CA ALA A 122 2.49 -12.57 -40.42
C ALA A 122 4.01 -12.58 -40.74
N PHE A 123 4.77 -11.62 -40.20
CA PHE A 123 6.23 -11.52 -40.41
C PHE A 123 7.04 -12.63 -39.74
N ASP A 124 6.44 -13.39 -38.83
CA ASP A 124 7.06 -14.58 -38.24
C ASP A 124 6.79 -15.84 -39.04
N ILE A 125 5.67 -15.88 -39.78
CA ILE A 125 5.27 -17.07 -40.56
C ILE A 125 5.84 -16.99 -41.98
N ILE A 126 6.01 -15.79 -42.55
CA ILE A 126 6.56 -15.59 -43.90
C ILE A 126 7.85 -16.42 -44.16
N PRO A 127 8.84 -16.46 -43.26
CA PRO A 127 10.07 -17.25 -43.48
C PRO A 127 9.89 -18.77 -43.53
N LEU A 128 8.72 -19.30 -43.14
CA LEU A 128 8.39 -20.74 -43.22
C LEU A 128 7.92 -21.16 -44.61
N PHE A 129 7.51 -20.22 -45.45
CA PHE A 129 7.08 -20.52 -46.81
C PHE A 129 8.28 -20.47 -47.76
N GLU A 130 8.57 -21.58 -48.42
CA GLU A 130 9.64 -21.69 -49.44
C GLU A 130 9.43 -20.74 -50.64
N VAL A 131 8.18 -20.37 -50.90
CA VAL A 131 7.77 -19.39 -51.92
C VAL A 131 6.95 -18.31 -51.22
N ALA A 132 7.39 -17.04 -51.32
CA ALA A 132 6.62 -15.92 -50.80
C ALA A 132 5.22 -15.91 -51.45
N PRO A 133 4.13 -15.63 -50.70
CA PRO A 133 2.80 -15.51 -51.28
C PRO A 133 2.84 -14.49 -52.44
N PRO A 134 2.17 -14.74 -53.58
CA PRO A 134 2.25 -13.87 -54.75
C PRO A 134 1.85 -12.42 -54.46
N ALA A 135 0.93 -12.19 -53.51
CA ALA A 135 0.55 -10.85 -53.05
C ALA A 135 1.67 -10.10 -52.29
N PHE A 136 2.63 -10.83 -51.73
CA PHE A 136 3.80 -10.26 -51.04
C PHE A 136 4.94 -10.04 -52.03
N ASP A 137 5.17 -10.97 -52.96
CA ASP A 137 6.18 -10.82 -54.01
C ASP A 137 5.87 -9.59 -54.87
N ASP A 138 4.61 -9.40 -55.29
CA ASP A 138 4.13 -8.27 -56.10
C ASP A 138 4.19 -6.91 -55.37
N ALA A 139 4.02 -6.92 -54.03
CA ALA A 139 4.15 -5.72 -53.20
C ALA A 139 5.62 -5.32 -52.94
N LEU A 140 6.54 -6.30 -53.01
CA LEU A 140 7.98 -6.10 -52.78
C LEU A 140 8.76 -5.87 -54.09
N SER A 141 8.25 -6.41 -55.20
CA SER A 141 8.86 -6.38 -56.53
C SER A 141 8.49 -5.15 -57.34
N GLY A 142 8.08 -4.05 -56.69
CA GLY A 142 7.84 -2.76 -57.34
C GLY A 142 8.92 -2.50 -58.39
N GLU A 143 8.51 -2.50 -59.65
CA GLU A 143 9.35 -2.66 -60.83
C GLU A 143 10.63 -1.81 -60.78
N VAL A 144 11.76 -2.44 -60.48
CA VAL A 144 13.08 -1.92 -60.82
C VAL A 144 13.85 -3.07 -61.47
N GLU A 145 13.72 -3.17 -62.78
CA GLU A 145 14.62 -3.97 -63.61
C GLU A 145 16.02 -3.33 -63.56
N THR A 146 16.92 -3.89 -62.76
CA THR A 146 18.36 -3.71 -62.97
C THR A 146 18.96 -5.05 -63.34
N ASP A 147 19.37 -5.14 -64.61
CA ASP A 147 20.15 -6.22 -65.18
C ASP A 147 21.47 -6.39 -64.38
N VAL A 148 21.92 -7.65 -64.24
CA VAL A 148 23.08 -8.12 -63.46
C VAL A 148 22.86 -8.26 -61.92
N GLY A 149 22.54 -9.48 -61.47
CA GLY A 149 22.85 -10.02 -60.12
C GLY A 149 22.28 -9.33 -58.87
N GLY A 150 21.52 -8.24 -59.02
CA GLY A 150 21.07 -7.39 -57.90
C GLY A 150 19.78 -7.84 -57.21
N THR A 151 19.01 -8.75 -57.82
CA THR A 151 17.69 -9.17 -57.33
C THR A 151 17.77 -10.01 -56.05
N ASP A 152 18.78 -10.87 -55.91
CA ASP A 152 18.95 -11.71 -54.71
C ASP A 152 19.50 -10.92 -53.52
N ILE A 153 20.38 -9.94 -53.76
CA ILE A 153 20.92 -9.06 -52.71
C ILE A 153 19.84 -8.10 -52.19
N ALA A 154 18.99 -7.57 -53.06
CA ALA A 154 17.84 -6.75 -52.67
C ALA A 154 16.81 -7.56 -51.86
N LYS A 155 16.50 -8.80 -52.29
CA LYS A 155 15.62 -9.72 -51.55
C LYS A 155 16.17 -10.06 -50.15
N LEU A 156 17.47 -10.34 -50.03
CA LEU A 156 18.13 -10.56 -48.74
C LEU A 156 18.09 -9.31 -47.84
N ARG A 157 18.26 -8.11 -48.40
CA ARG A 157 18.13 -6.85 -47.65
C ARG A 157 16.70 -6.66 -47.13
N ILE A 158 15.68 -6.91 -47.94
CA ILE A 158 14.28 -6.73 -47.53
C ILE A 158 13.87 -7.76 -46.46
N LEU A 159 14.35 -9.01 -46.56
CA LEU A 159 14.16 -10.01 -45.51
C LEU A 159 14.84 -9.60 -44.19
N ARG A 160 16.01 -8.94 -44.24
CA ARG A 160 16.66 -8.37 -43.05
C ARG A 160 15.82 -7.25 -42.42
N PHE A 161 15.25 -6.36 -43.22
CA PHE A 161 14.37 -5.28 -42.74
C PHE A 161 13.01 -5.77 -42.24
N ALA A 162 12.46 -6.84 -42.82
CA ALA A 162 11.23 -7.48 -42.36
C ALA A 162 11.33 -8.03 -40.92
N ARG A 163 12.56 -8.39 -40.46
CA ARG A 163 12.80 -8.79 -39.07
C ARG A 163 12.61 -7.64 -38.08
N VAL A 164 13.03 -6.42 -38.45
CA VAL A 164 12.88 -5.23 -37.59
C VAL A 164 11.41 -4.89 -37.36
N LEU A 165 10.54 -5.17 -38.33
CA LEU A 165 9.08 -4.99 -38.19
C LEU A 165 8.48 -5.85 -37.07
N ARG A 166 9.14 -6.93 -36.63
CA ARG A 166 8.72 -7.71 -35.47
C ARG A 166 8.77 -6.91 -34.17
N LEU A 167 9.62 -5.87 -34.07
CA LEU A 167 9.66 -4.97 -32.91
C LEU A 167 8.35 -4.20 -32.71
N ILE A 168 7.48 -4.10 -33.73
CA ILE A 168 6.13 -3.54 -33.58
C ILE A 168 5.33 -4.32 -32.52
N LYS A 169 5.66 -5.60 -32.24
CA LYS A 169 5.09 -6.35 -31.10
C LYS A 169 5.27 -5.65 -29.75
N LEU A 170 6.29 -4.81 -29.58
CA LEU A 170 6.52 -4.03 -28.35
C LEU A 170 5.41 -3.01 -28.08
N VAL A 171 4.61 -2.64 -29.09
CA VAL A 171 3.40 -1.81 -28.91
C VAL A 171 2.43 -2.43 -27.89
N ARG A 172 2.46 -3.76 -27.71
CA ARG A 172 1.70 -4.46 -26.66
C ARG A 172 2.08 -4.03 -25.25
N LEU A 173 3.29 -3.53 -25.01
CA LEU A 173 3.73 -3.08 -23.69
C LEU A 173 2.91 -1.90 -23.15
N VAL A 174 2.25 -1.13 -24.02
CA VAL A 174 1.30 -0.09 -23.60
C VAL A 174 0.15 -0.70 -22.79
N LYS A 175 -0.22 -1.98 -23.02
CA LYS A 175 -1.25 -2.69 -22.25
C LYS A 175 -0.88 -2.85 -20.78
N ALA A 176 0.41 -2.92 -20.43
CA ALA A 176 0.87 -3.04 -19.05
C ALA A 176 0.34 -1.89 -18.18
N SER A 177 0.17 -0.69 -18.76
CA SER A 177 -0.39 0.47 -18.06
C SER A 177 -1.80 0.22 -17.50
N ARG A 178 -2.63 -0.56 -18.21
CA ARG A 178 -4.01 -0.88 -17.79
C ARG A 178 -4.02 -1.85 -16.61
N ILE A 179 -3.14 -2.86 -16.65
CA ILE A 179 -3.04 -3.87 -15.59
C ILE A 179 -2.49 -3.23 -14.31
N LEU A 180 -1.46 -2.40 -14.43
CA LEU A 180 -0.85 -1.72 -13.28
C LEU A 180 -1.84 -0.82 -12.53
N VAL A 181 -2.72 -0.09 -13.22
CA VAL A 181 -3.76 0.74 -12.58
C VAL A 181 -4.75 -0.10 -11.79
N ARG A 182 -5.15 -1.28 -12.30
CA ARG A 182 -6.06 -2.19 -11.58
C ARG A 182 -5.40 -2.77 -10.32
N TRP A 183 -4.11 -3.10 -10.40
CA TRP A 183 -3.38 -3.70 -9.29
C TRP A 183 -2.93 -2.67 -8.24
N GLN A 184 -2.90 -1.39 -8.58
CA GLN A 184 -2.49 -0.32 -7.68
C GLN A 184 -3.33 -0.25 -6.39
N THR A 185 -4.59 -0.71 -6.41
CA THR A 185 -5.47 -0.76 -5.23
C THR A 185 -5.42 -2.07 -4.47
N SER A 186 -4.86 -3.14 -5.06
CA SER A 186 -4.76 -4.48 -4.46
C SER A 186 -3.40 -4.75 -3.81
N ILE A 187 -2.37 -3.98 -4.18
CA ILE A 187 -1.01 -4.18 -3.70
C ILE A 187 -0.73 -3.20 -2.54
N SER A 188 -0.56 -3.74 -1.33
CA SER A 188 -0.22 -2.97 -0.12
C SER A 188 1.29 -2.65 -0.05
N ILE A 189 1.83 -2.00 -1.08
CA ILE A 189 3.25 -1.59 -1.13
C ILE A 189 3.35 -0.07 -1.14
N ASP A 190 4.22 0.47 -0.29
CA ASP A 190 4.51 1.90 -0.20
C ASP A 190 4.96 2.48 -1.55
N PHE A 191 4.53 3.71 -1.87
CA PHE A 191 4.92 4.38 -3.10
C PHE A 191 6.45 4.51 -3.27
N SER A 192 7.19 4.74 -2.18
CA SER A 192 8.65 4.75 -2.16
C SER A 192 9.26 3.45 -2.69
N THR A 193 8.75 2.31 -2.23
CA THR A 193 9.19 0.98 -2.66
C THR A 193 8.79 0.71 -4.11
N GLN A 194 7.59 1.14 -4.52
CA GLN A 194 7.17 1.04 -5.93
C GLN A 194 8.11 1.81 -6.86
N THR A 195 8.54 3.02 -6.48
CA THR A 195 9.49 3.81 -7.27
C THR A 195 10.84 3.11 -7.37
N ILE A 196 11.37 2.55 -6.28
CA ILE A 196 12.63 1.79 -6.32
C ILE A 196 12.51 0.58 -7.26
N ILE A 197 11.42 -0.18 -7.16
CA ILE A 197 11.17 -1.34 -8.04
C ILE A 197 11.10 -0.89 -9.51
N LYS A 198 10.39 0.21 -9.81
CA LYS A 198 10.28 0.77 -11.16
C LYS A 198 11.63 1.24 -11.70
N CYS A 199 12.44 1.93 -10.89
CA CYS A 199 13.79 2.35 -11.28
C CYS A 199 14.71 1.17 -11.56
N LEU A 200 14.71 0.15 -10.70
CA LEU A 200 15.51 -1.06 -10.90
C LEU A 200 15.10 -1.82 -12.17
N PHE A 201 13.79 -2.07 -12.33
CA PHE A 201 13.26 -2.75 -13.51
C PHE A 201 13.54 -1.96 -14.79
N GLY A 202 13.29 -0.64 -14.76
CA GLY A 202 13.56 0.28 -15.86
C GLY A 202 15.04 0.31 -16.26
N TYR A 203 15.96 0.27 -15.29
CA TYR A 203 17.40 0.23 -15.53
C TYR A 203 17.85 -1.06 -16.23
N LEU A 204 17.37 -2.22 -15.76
CA LEU A 204 17.72 -3.52 -16.35
C LEU A 204 17.14 -3.70 -17.77
N ILE A 205 15.86 -3.33 -17.97
CA ILE A 205 15.25 -3.45 -19.30
C ILE A 205 15.86 -2.47 -20.31
N ALA A 206 16.22 -1.26 -19.88
CA ALA A 206 16.88 -0.29 -20.75
C ALA A 206 18.26 -0.78 -21.20
N GLY A 207 19.05 -1.38 -20.30
CA GLY A 207 20.32 -2.01 -20.67
C GLY A 207 20.13 -3.11 -21.72
N HIS A 208 19.10 -3.93 -21.57
CA HIS A 208 18.77 -4.98 -22.53
C HIS A 208 18.37 -4.39 -23.90
N TRP A 209 17.49 -3.38 -23.93
CA TRP A 209 17.06 -2.75 -25.18
C TRP A 209 18.19 -2.00 -25.88
N PHE A 210 19.03 -1.27 -25.14
CA PHE A 210 20.17 -0.57 -25.73
C PHE A 210 21.17 -1.55 -26.33
N ALA A 211 21.39 -2.70 -25.68
CA ALA A 211 22.25 -3.75 -26.23
C ALA A 211 21.68 -4.32 -27.54
N CYS A 212 20.36 -4.58 -27.58
CA CYS A 212 19.70 -5.04 -28.80
C CYS A 212 19.76 -3.99 -29.92
N ILE A 213 19.49 -2.71 -29.62
CA ILE A 213 19.55 -1.62 -30.60
C ILE A 213 20.96 -1.47 -31.18
N LEU A 214 21.98 -1.55 -30.33
CA LEU A 214 23.38 -1.47 -30.74
C LEU A 214 23.77 -2.58 -31.74
N VAL A 215 23.31 -3.81 -31.49
CA VAL A 215 23.56 -4.94 -32.40
C VAL A 215 22.72 -4.85 -33.67
N ILE A 216 21.45 -4.44 -33.58
CA ILE A 216 20.59 -4.18 -34.75
C ILE A 216 21.24 -3.12 -35.66
N GLY A 217 21.89 -2.09 -35.09
CA GLY A 217 22.62 -1.08 -35.86
C GLY A 217 23.70 -1.67 -36.78
N THR A 218 24.31 -2.80 -36.41
CA THR A 218 25.33 -3.48 -37.23
C THR A 218 24.75 -4.20 -38.45
N THR A 219 23.43 -4.47 -38.46
CA THR A 219 22.76 -5.14 -39.58
C THR A 219 22.60 -4.24 -40.81
N ILE A 220 22.82 -2.93 -40.64
CA ILE A 220 22.83 -1.93 -41.71
C ILE A 220 24.12 -2.06 -42.55
N ALA A 221 25.23 -2.49 -41.94
CA ALA A 221 26.48 -2.70 -42.64
C ALA A 221 26.42 -3.96 -43.51
N ASP A 222 27.09 -3.95 -44.67
CA ASP A 222 27.11 -5.08 -45.59
C ASP A 222 27.81 -6.31 -44.98
N THR A 223 28.82 -6.11 -44.13
CA THR A 223 29.51 -7.18 -43.39
C THR A 223 29.73 -6.79 -41.92
N PRO A 224 29.68 -7.75 -40.98
CA PRO A 224 29.89 -7.47 -39.56
C PRO A 224 31.36 -7.13 -39.21
N LEU A 225 32.31 -7.42 -40.11
CA LEU A 225 33.74 -7.11 -39.94
C LEU A 225 34.02 -5.61 -39.91
N TYR A 226 33.29 -4.81 -40.69
CA TYR A 226 33.47 -3.34 -40.75
C TYR A 226 32.58 -2.60 -39.74
N THR A 227 32.27 -3.23 -38.62
CA THR A 227 31.46 -2.67 -37.53
C THR A 227 32.25 -2.70 -36.23
N TRP A 228 31.71 -2.10 -35.17
CA TRP A 228 32.27 -2.25 -33.83
C TRP A 228 32.48 -3.72 -33.40
N ARG A 229 31.71 -4.68 -33.96
CA ARG A 229 31.86 -6.11 -33.70
C ARG A 229 33.19 -6.65 -34.23
N GLY A 230 33.57 -6.27 -35.44
CA GLY A 230 34.86 -6.66 -36.01
C GLY A 230 36.03 -5.95 -35.33
N PHE A 231 35.90 -4.64 -35.09
CA PHE A 231 36.96 -3.86 -34.44
C PHE A 231 37.30 -4.37 -33.03
N LYS A 232 36.30 -4.76 -32.24
CA LYS A 232 36.51 -5.33 -30.89
C LYS A 232 36.90 -6.82 -30.89
N GLY A 233 37.08 -7.43 -32.05
CA GLY A 233 37.41 -8.86 -32.18
C GLY A 233 36.27 -9.80 -31.79
N TYR A 234 35.01 -9.36 -31.91
CA TYR A 234 33.83 -10.24 -31.77
C TYR A 234 33.43 -10.92 -33.08
N CYS A 235 33.97 -10.42 -34.20
CA CYS A 235 33.89 -11.08 -35.51
C CYS A 235 35.26 -11.00 -36.17
N VAL A 236 35.80 -12.14 -36.61
CA VAL A 236 37.14 -12.27 -37.16
C VAL A 236 37.06 -13.03 -38.48
N ARG A 237 37.99 -12.74 -39.39
CA ARG A 237 38.19 -13.54 -40.59
C ARG A 237 39.27 -14.58 -40.30
N SER A 238 38.89 -15.84 -40.16
CA SER A 238 39.83 -16.93 -39.80
C SER A 238 39.55 -18.19 -40.61
N GLU A 239 40.63 -18.88 -41.00
CA GLU A 239 40.58 -20.21 -41.62
C GLU A 239 40.31 -21.32 -40.58
N ASP A 240 40.66 -21.10 -39.30
CA ASP A 240 40.36 -22.01 -38.19
C ASP A 240 39.71 -21.23 -37.02
N PRO A 241 38.44 -21.50 -36.67
CA PRO A 241 37.73 -20.83 -35.58
C PRO A 241 38.19 -21.21 -34.17
N ASN A 242 38.93 -22.32 -34.04
CA ASN A 242 39.36 -22.87 -32.75
C ASN A 242 40.87 -22.82 -32.57
N ASP A 243 41.59 -22.05 -33.38
CA ASP A 243 43.02 -21.82 -33.16
C ASP A 243 43.25 -20.98 -31.90
N LEU A 244 43.39 -21.68 -30.78
CA LEU A 244 43.66 -21.14 -29.44
C LEU A 244 44.98 -20.35 -29.35
N MET A 245 45.80 -20.34 -30.41
CA MET A 245 47.10 -19.66 -30.47
C MET A 245 47.09 -18.35 -31.27
N SER A 246 45.96 -17.99 -31.89
CA SER A 246 45.83 -16.75 -32.66
C SER A 246 45.55 -15.54 -31.75
N GLU A 247 46.35 -14.47 -31.88
CA GLU A 247 46.17 -13.20 -31.16
C GLU A 247 44.82 -12.50 -31.47
N GLU A 248 44.11 -12.94 -32.51
CA GLU A 248 42.84 -12.35 -32.94
C GLU A 248 41.61 -12.95 -32.22
N HIS A 249 41.76 -14.07 -31.52
CA HIS A 249 40.63 -14.78 -30.88
C HIS A 249 40.52 -14.47 -29.38
N GLN A 250 39.31 -14.15 -28.93
CA GLN A 250 39.01 -14.06 -27.49
C GLN A 250 38.94 -15.48 -26.88
N PRO A 251 39.81 -15.84 -25.92
CA PRO A 251 39.84 -17.19 -25.37
C PRO A 251 38.58 -17.51 -24.56
N GLY A 252 38.05 -18.73 -24.73
CA GLY A 252 36.90 -19.25 -23.98
C GLY A 252 35.52 -18.86 -24.51
N LYS A 253 35.43 -18.36 -25.75
CA LYS A 253 34.17 -18.01 -26.42
C LYS A 253 33.75 -19.06 -27.45
N VAL A 254 32.45 -19.24 -27.64
CA VAL A 254 31.90 -20.10 -28.70
C VAL A 254 31.76 -19.28 -29.97
N TRP A 255 32.24 -19.80 -31.09
CA TRP A 255 32.26 -19.13 -32.39
C TRP A 255 31.31 -19.81 -33.38
N GLU A 256 30.59 -19.00 -34.14
CA GLU A 256 29.60 -19.40 -35.14
C GLU A 256 29.92 -18.73 -36.49
N LEU A 257 29.84 -19.49 -37.58
CA LEU A 257 30.13 -19.01 -38.94
C LEU A 257 29.00 -18.13 -39.46
N GLN A 258 29.35 -17.05 -40.18
CA GLN A 258 28.40 -16.08 -40.76
C GLN A 258 28.64 -15.91 -42.27
N PRO A 259 27.60 -16.03 -43.14
CA PRO A 259 26.30 -16.65 -42.93
C PRO A 259 26.39 -18.18 -42.91
N VAL A 260 25.46 -18.84 -42.21
CA VAL A 260 25.33 -20.31 -42.26
C VAL A 260 25.16 -20.76 -43.71
N PRO A 261 25.92 -21.76 -44.21
CA PRO A 261 25.81 -22.20 -45.58
C PRO A 261 24.38 -22.65 -45.88
N LEU A 262 23.73 -21.96 -46.82
CA LEU A 262 22.49 -22.42 -47.42
C LEU A 262 22.85 -23.65 -48.27
N SER A 263 22.37 -24.83 -47.89
CA SER A 263 22.35 -25.98 -48.79
C SER A 263 21.37 -25.70 -49.93
N TYR A 264 21.85 -25.07 -51.00
CA TYR A 264 21.12 -24.97 -52.26
C TYR A 264 21.06 -26.36 -52.92
N PRO A 265 19.96 -26.72 -53.60
CA PRO A 265 19.93 -27.93 -54.42
C PRO A 265 20.74 -27.67 -55.69
N GLY A 266 22.04 -27.95 -55.59
CA GLY A 266 23.04 -27.74 -56.63
C GLY A 266 24.40 -27.65 -55.95
N GLY A 267 25.09 -28.79 -55.82
CA GLY A 267 26.25 -28.96 -54.95
C GLY A 267 27.52 -28.29 -55.49
N GLU A 268 27.55 -26.96 -55.49
CA GLU A 268 28.78 -26.18 -55.56
C GLU A 268 29.13 -25.68 -54.15
N ASP A 269 30.32 -26.06 -53.70
CA ASP A 269 30.88 -25.75 -52.39
C ASP A 269 31.51 -24.36 -52.44
N TYR A 270 30.80 -23.34 -51.95
CA TYR A 270 31.29 -21.96 -51.86
C TYR A 270 32.05 -21.67 -50.56
N SER A 271 32.66 -22.68 -49.94
CA SER A 271 33.41 -22.57 -48.68
C SER A 271 34.56 -21.55 -48.71
N HIS A 272 35.02 -21.13 -49.89
CA HIS A 272 36.09 -20.14 -50.06
C HIS A 272 35.62 -18.68 -50.01
N LEU A 273 34.31 -18.42 -49.88
CA LEU A 273 33.74 -17.06 -49.81
C LEU A 273 33.17 -16.69 -48.43
N THR A 274 33.20 -17.60 -47.44
CA THR A 274 32.57 -17.44 -46.12
C THR A 274 33.52 -17.76 -44.98
N ASP A 275 34.49 -16.87 -44.70
CA ASP A 275 35.51 -17.06 -43.63
C ASP A 275 35.22 -16.23 -42.36
N VAL A 276 34.00 -15.69 -42.21
CA VAL A 276 33.69 -14.76 -41.12
C VAL A 276 33.10 -15.52 -39.94
N TRP A 277 33.84 -15.58 -38.84
CA TRP A 277 33.41 -16.18 -37.60
C TRP A 277 33.04 -15.11 -36.60
N CYS A 278 31.88 -15.23 -35.97
CA CYS A 278 31.44 -14.33 -34.92
C CYS A 278 31.18 -15.09 -33.63
N VAL A 279 31.35 -14.40 -32.50
CA VAL A 279 31.03 -14.93 -31.18
C VAL A 279 29.53 -15.24 -31.07
N SER A 280 29.19 -16.30 -30.32
CA SER A 280 27.82 -16.78 -30.11
C SER A 280 26.84 -15.68 -29.70
N ALA A 281 25.57 -15.85 -30.07
CA ALA A 281 24.50 -14.90 -29.77
C ALA A 281 24.41 -14.52 -28.28
N TYR A 282 24.61 -15.50 -27.38
CA TYR A 282 24.57 -15.27 -25.94
C TYR A 282 25.78 -14.48 -25.44
N ASP A 283 26.98 -14.86 -25.87
CA ASP A 283 28.20 -14.17 -25.48
C ASP A 283 28.22 -12.73 -25.97
N LEU A 284 27.76 -12.49 -27.22
CA LEU A 284 27.65 -11.14 -27.77
C LEU A 284 26.62 -10.31 -26.99
N TRP A 285 25.49 -10.92 -26.59
CA TRP A 285 24.50 -10.25 -25.75
C TRP A 285 25.06 -9.91 -24.37
N ALA A 286 25.76 -10.82 -23.70
CA ALA A 286 26.32 -10.58 -22.38
C ALA A 286 27.31 -9.41 -22.38
N MET A 287 28.17 -9.32 -23.39
CA MET A 287 29.16 -8.24 -23.52
C MET A 287 28.52 -6.90 -23.90
N SER A 288 27.58 -6.90 -24.85
CA SER A 288 26.85 -5.68 -25.23
C SER A 288 25.98 -5.16 -24.09
N TYR A 289 25.31 -6.05 -23.35
CA TYR A 289 24.54 -5.70 -22.15
C TYR A 289 25.44 -5.10 -21.08
N TYR A 290 26.57 -5.74 -20.75
CA TYR A 290 27.55 -5.18 -19.82
C TYR A 290 28.00 -3.77 -20.22
N TRP A 291 28.32 -3.58 -21.50
CA TRP A 291 28.77 -2.29 -22.01
C TRP A 291 27.68 -1.21 -21.89
N MET A 292 26.43 -1.53 -22.24
CA MET A 292 25.30 -0.60 -22.11
C MET A 292 24.96 -0.30 -20.65
N MET A 293 25.11 -1.27 -19.74
CA MET A 293 24.91 -1.03 -18.31
C MET A 293 25.95 -0.07 -17.73
N MET A 294 27.20 -0.16 -18.17
CA MET A 294 28.27 0.80 -17.84
C MET A 294 28.01 2.18 -18.44
N LEU A 295 27.46 2.24 -19.65
CA LEU A 295 27.07 3.51 -20.28
C LEU A 295 25.93 4.20 -19.50
N ILE A 296 24.87 3.46 -19.16
CA ILE A 296 23.73 4.00 -18.42
C ILE A 296 24.13 4.41 -17.00
N SER A 297 25.02 3.70 -16.32
CA SER A 297 25.47 4.12 -14.98
C SER A 297 26.32 5.41 -15.01
N GLY A 298 26.79 5.84 -16.19
CA GLY A 298 27.78 6.90 -16.32
C GLY A 298 29.19 6.48 -15.91
N ALA A 299 29.42 5.18 -15.68
CA ALA A 299 30.72 4.62 -15.34
C ALA A 299 31.56 4.27 -16.58
N SER A 300 31.04 4.48 -17.80
CA SER A 300 31.81 4.29 -19.02
C SER A 300 33.00 5.26 -19.03
N GLY A 301 34.18 4.76 -18.63
CA GLY A 301 35.45 5.45 -18.81
C GLY A 301 35.73 5.67 -20.30
N GLY A 302 36.60 6.64 -20.61
CA GLY A 302 36.90 7.16 -21.95
C GLY A 302 37.49 6.18 -22.99
N ASP A 303 37.38 4.86 -22.76
CA ASP A 303 37.84 3.78 -23.65
C ASP A 303 36.77 3.34 -24.67
N THR A 304 35.68 4.10 -24.80
CA THR A 304 34.78 4.00 -25.97
C THR A 304 35.44 4.74 -27.12
N ASP A 305 36.52 4.16 -27.65
CA ASP A 305 37.32 4.78 -28.70
C ASP A 305 36.44 5.16 -29.90
N SER A 306 36.46 6.43 -30.26
CA SER A 306 35.77 6.99 -31.43
C SER A 306 36.24 6.41 -32.76
N SER A 307 37.34 5.64 -32.74
CA SER A 307 37.89 4.92 -33.89
C SER A 307 37.11 3.65 -34.26
N MET A 308 36.15 3.22 -33.43
CA MET A 308 35.54 1.89 -33.50
C MET A 308 34.26 1.79 -34.33
N THR A 309 33.79 2.88 -34.92
CA THR A 309 32.44 2.96 -35.48
C THR A 309 32.41 3.61 -36.86
N THR A 310 31.64 3.01 -37.76
CA THR A 310 31.24 3.68 -39.01
C THR A 310 30.45 4.95 -38.67
N PRO A 311 30.38 5.96 -39.55
CA PRO A 311 29.67 7.22 -39.25
C PRO A 311 28.21 7.01 -38.79
N SER A 312 27.53 6.00 -39.33
CA SER A 312 26.18 5.60 -38.91
C SER A 312 26.14 5.00 -37.50
N GLU A 313 27.12 4.15 -37.15
CA GLU A 313 27.25 3.59 -35.80
C GLU A 313 27.64 4.64 -34.77
N ALA A 314 28.50 5.60 -35.14
CA ALA A 314 28.90 6.71 -34.27
C ALA A 314 27.69 7.60 -33.90
N LEU A 315 26.83 7.91 -34.87
CA LEU A 315 25.59 8.65 -34.64
C LEU A 315 24.61 7.87 -33.75
N LEU A 316 24.43 6.57 -34.00
CA LEU A 316 23.59 5.71 -33.18
C LEU A 316 24.11 5.65 -31.74
N PHE A 317 25.41 5.43 -31.55
CA PHE A 317 26.05 5.36 -30.24
C PHE A 317 25.95 6.70 -29.50
N THR A 318 26.12 7.83 -30.21
CA THR A 318 25.93 9.17 -29.65
C THR A 318 24.49 9.37 -29.17
N ALA A 319 23.50 8.97 -29.98
CA ALA A 319 22.09 9.05 -29.60
C ALA A 319 21.79 8.18 -28.37
N LEU A 320 22.27 6.93 -28.33
CA LEU A 320 22.13 6.05 -27.17
C LEU A 320 22.81 6.62 -25.92
N THR A 321 23.96 7.27 -26.07
CA THR A 321 24.67 7.94 -24.96
C THR A 321 23.85 9.10 -24.40
N VAL A 322 23.26 9.94 -25.26
CA VAL A 322 22.39 11.04 -24.82
C VAL A 322 21.18 10.51 -24.04
N VAL A 323 20.51 9.48 -24.56
CA VAL A 323 19.37 8.86 -23.87
C VAL A 323 19.81 8.21 -22.55
N SER A 324 20.97 7.56 -22.52
CA SER A 324 21.57 6.95 -21.32
C SER A 324 21.80 7.99 -20.22
N CYS A 325 22.38 9.15 -20.57
CA CYS A 325 22.63 10.24 -19.62
C CYS A 325 21.33 10.79 -19.03
N LEU A 326 20.28 10.96 -19.84
CA LEU A 326 18.96 11.38 -19.37
C LEU A 326 18.35 10.34 -18.43
N LEU A 327 18.41 9.05 -18.81
CA LEU A 327 17.91 7.94 -17.99
C LEU A 327 18.62 7.91 -16.64
N ASN A 328 19.95 7.97 -16.61
CA ASN A 328 20.73 8.00 -15.38
C ASN A 328 20.32 9.15 -14.46
N SER A 329 20.19 10.36 -15.02
CA SER A 329 19.76 11.54 -14.28
C SER A 329 18.38 11.36 -13.65
N THR A 330 17.42 10.79 -14.39
CA THR A 330 16.07 10.52 -13.85
C THR A 330 16.07 9.46 -12.75
N ILE A 331 16.89 8.42 -12.86
CA ILE A 331 17.01 7.37 -11.84
C ILE A 331 17.62 7.96 -10.56
N VAL A 332 18.73 8.69 -10.68
CA VAL A 332 19.39 9.34 -9.53
C VAL A 332 18.44 10.33 -8.85
N ALA A 333 17.72 11.15 -9.62
CA ALA A 333 16.74 12.09 -9.09
C ALA A 333 15.61 11.37 -8.33
N SER A 334 15.07 10.28 -8.88
CA SER A 334 14.00 9.49 -8.27
C SER A 334 14.47 8.80 -6.98
N LEU A 335 15.70 8.28 -6.96
CA LEU A 335 16.27 7.67 -5.75
C LEU A 335 16.52 8.70 -4.65
N CYS A 336 16.98 9.90 -4.99
CA CYS A 336 17.13 11.02 -4.06
C CYS A 336 15.77 11.45 -3.48
N ASP A 337 14.74 11.55 -4.33
CA ASP A 337 13.38 11.87 -3.90
C ASP A 337 12.85 10.83 -2.91
N VAL A 338 12.96 9.53 -3.26
CA VAL A 338 12.56 8.44 -2.37
C VAL A 338 13.33 8.47 -1.05
N LEU A 339 14.65 8.64 -1.08
CA LEU A 339 15.47 8.71 0.13
C LEU A 339 15.05 9.89 1.04
N SER A 340 14.70 11.02 0.43
CA SER A 340 14.22 12.20 1.15
C SER A 340 12.83 12.04 1.75
N ASN A 341 11.99 11.14 1.19
CA ASN A 341 10.58 11.00 1.56
C ASN A 341 10.23 9.65 2.23
N MET A 342 11.18 8.72 2.34
CA MET A 342 10.96 7.36 2.87
C MET A 342 10.46 7.35 4.33
N ASN A 343 10.78 8.37 5.12
CA ASN A 343 10.36 8.46 6.52
C ASN A 343 9.93 9.88 6.91
N PRO A 344 8.70 10.30 6.55
CA PRO A 344 8.21 11.64 6.85
C PRO A 344 8.17 11.91 8.35
N GLU A 345 7.72 10.93 9.16
CA GLU A 345 7.63 11.06 10.62
C GLU A 345 9.00 11.30 11.26
N GLY A 346 10.02 10.58 10.80
CA GLY A 346 11.39 10.76 11.23
C GLY A 346 11.95 12.14 10.88
N ILE A 347 11.57 12.70 9.72
CA ILE A 347 11.97 14.04 9.30
C ILE A 347 11.30 15.09 10.20
N VAL A 348 10.00 15.01 10.43
CA VAL A 348 9.29 15.94 11.31
C VAL A 348 9.86 15.87 12.73
N PHE A 349 10.15 14.66 13.24
CA PHE A 349 10.79 14.51 14.55
C PHE A 349 12.16 15.21 14.64
N ARG A 350 13.03 15.02 13.63
CA ARG A 350 14.33 15.73 13.56
C ARG A 350 14.15 17.24 13.50
N ASN A 351 13.21 17.72 12.68
CA ASN A 351 12.88 19.14 12.58
C ASN A 351 12.40 19.73 13.92
N ASN A 352 11.51 19.01 14.63
CA ASN A 352 11.03 19.41 15.96
C ASN A 352 12.16 19.44 17.00
N MET A 353 13.06 18.44 16.96
CA MET A 353 14.23 18.40 17.82
C MET A 353 15.17 19.59 17.58
N ASP A 354 15.38 19.98 16.32
CA ASP A 354 16.19 21.14 15.96
C ASP A 354 15.53 22.46 16.32
N GLN A 355 14.21 22.57 16.19
CA GLN A 355 13.42 23.70 16.70
C GLN A 355 13.59 23.84 18.22
N LEU A 356 13.49 22.75 18.98
CA LEU A 356 13.74 22.77 20.42
C LEU A 356 15.16 23.25 20.73
N ASN A 357 16.17 22.75 20.00
CA ASN A 357 17.56 23.16 20.20
C ASN A 357 17.77 24.66 19.91
N ARG A 358 17.11 25.19 18.86
CA ARG A 358 17.13 26.64 18.56
C ARG A 358 16.46 27.43 19.68
N TYR A 359 15.27 27.03 20.12
CA TYR A 359 14.55 27.66 21.23
C TYR A 359 15.40 27.69 22.52
N CYS A 360 16.02 26.57 22.86
CA CYS A 360 16.90 26.47 24.03
C CYS A 360 18.12 27.41 23.96
N ARG A 361 18.69 27.59 22.75
CA ARG A 361 19.83 28.50 22.53
C ARG A 361 19.41 29.96 22.63
N MET A 362 18.29 30.33 22.00
CA MET A 362 17.75 31.70 22.04
C MET A 362 17.45 32.14 23.48
N ASN A 363 16.85 31.26 24.28
CA ASN A 363 16.49 31.54 25.67
C ASN A 363 17.60 31.22 26.69
N ARG A 364 18.81 30.87 26.23
CA ARG A 364 19.99 30.58 27.08
C ARG A 364 19.71 29.58 28.23
N LEU A 365 18.95 28.51 27.95
CA LEU A 365 18.59 27.51 28.96
C LEU A 365 19.81 26.74 29.48
N ALA A 366 19.81 26.39 30.77
CA ALA A 366 20.86 25.60 31.39
C ALA A 366 21.01 24.21 30.71
N ARG A 367 22.24 23.66 30.71
CA ARG A 367 22.52 22.33 30.11
C ARG A 367 21.63 21.20 30.65
N PRO A 368 21.32 21.11 31.96
CA PRO A 368 20.47 20.04 32.50
C PRO A 368 19.04 20.09 31.93
N THR A 369 18.45 21.29 31.84
CA THR A 369 17.11 21.49 31.27
C THR A 369 17.05 21.08 29.81
N ARG A 370 18.09 21.44 29.03
CA ARG A 370 18.19 21.06 27.62
C ARG A 370 18.20 19.55 27.43
N ILE A 371 18.96 18.82 28.25
CA ILE A 371 19.01 17.35 28.21
C ILE A 371 17.64 16.76 28.54
N LYS A 372 16.99 17.23 29.60
CA LYS A 372 15.66 16.77 30.02
C LYS A 372 14.59 16.97 28.93
N LEU A 373 14.57 18.14 28.28
CA LEU A 373 13.62 18.44 27.19
C LEU A 373 13.86 17.57 25.95
N ARG A 374 15.13 17.35 25.58
CA ARG A 374 15.49 16.46 24.47
C ARG A 374 15.11 15.02 24.75
N GLU A 375 15.36 14.55 25.98
CA GLU A 375 14.97 13.21 26.41
C GLU A 375 13.45 13.04 26.33
N TYR A 376 12.68 14.01 26.84
CA TYR A 376 11.22 14.00 26.72
C TYR A 376 10.76 13.88 25.26
N LEU A 377 11.25 14.74 24.35
CA LEU A 377 10.87 14.66 22.95
C LEU A 377 11.23 13.30 22.33
N TYR A 378 12.44 12.79 22.62
CA TYR A 378 12.86 11.49 22.11
C TYR A 378 11.96 10.35 22.59
N ARG A 379 11.54 10.40 23.86
CA ARG A 379 10.57 9.45 24.40
C ARG A 379 9.20 9.65 23.77
N ALA A 380 8.75 10.89 23.54
CA ALA A 380 7.46 11.22 22.93
C ALA A 380 7.37 10.97 21.40
N LYS A 381 8.40 10.39 20.77
CA LYS A 381 8.38 10.08 19.33
C LYS A 381 7.17 9.21 18.93
N HIS A 382 6.81 8.22 19.74
CA HIS A 382 5.67 7.35 19.45
C HIS A 382 4.32 8.06 19.58
N VAL A 383 4.19 9.04 20.49
CA VAL A 383 2.99 9.89 20.60
C VAL A 383 2.80 10.70 19.32
N GLN A 384 3.89 11.23 18.77
CA GLN A 384 3.84 11.94 17.50
C GLN A 384 3.38 11.03 16.34
N THR A 385 3.84 9.78 16.29
CA THR A 385 3.36 8.76 15.35
C THR A 385 1.89 8.39 15.60
N GLY A 386 1.44 8.32 16.86
CA GLY A 386 0.03 8.09 17.17
C GLY A 386 -0.87 9.23 16.66
N ASN A 387 -0.40 10.47 16.76
CA ASN A 387 -1.11 11.63 16.25
C ASN A 387 -1.20 11.65 14.71
N SER A 388 -0.12 11.28 13.99
CA SER A 388 -0.18 11.15 12.51
C SER A 388 -1.15 10.05 12.07
N GLN A 389 -1.19 8.93 12.79
CA GLN A 389 -2.16 7.85 12.54
C GLN A 389 -3.60 8.31 12.74
N LYS A 390 -3.88 9.12 13.76
CA LYS A 390 -5.21 9.71 14.01
C LYS A 390 -5.67 10.59 12.84
N GLU A 391 -4.78 11.40 12.28
CA GLU A 391 -5.08 12.19 11.07
C GLU A 391 -5.32 11.30 9.84
N LEU A 392 -4.57 10.20 9.68
CA LEU A 392 -4.81 9.22 8.61
C LEU A 392 -6.18 8.55 8.74
N MET A 393 -6.61 8.21 9.97
CA MET A 393 -7.94 7.63 10.22
C MET A 393 -9.06 8.59 9.80
N ARG A 394 -8.88 9.90 9.96
CA ARG A 394 -9.88 10.90 9.53
C ARG A 394 -10.11 10.94 8.02
N LEU A 395 -9.16 10.43 7.21
CA LEU A 395 -9.32 10.32 5.76
C LEU A 395 -10.21 9.13 5.35
N LEU A 396 -10.42 8.16 6.24
CA LEU A 396 -11.25 6.99 6.00
C LEU A 396 -12.73 7.33 6.19
N SER A 397 -13.63 6.57 5.55
CA SER A 397 -15.07 6.69 5.80
C SER A 397 -15.44 6.20 7.19
N HIS A 398 -16.53 6.69 7.78
CA HIS A 398 -16.96 6.34 9.14
C HIS A 398 -17.03 4.82 9.40
N LYS A 399 -17.44 4.03 8.40
CA LYS A 399 -17.46 2.57 8.51
C LYS A 399 -16.05 1.97 8.63
N LEU A 400 -15.13 2.38 7.76
CA LEU A 400 -13.74 1.89 7.76
C LEU A 400 -12.97 2.38 9.00
N GLN A 401 -13.23 3.62 9.43
CA GLN A 401 -12.77 4.12 10.72
C GLN A 401 -13.20 3.18 11.85
N GLY A 402 -14.44 2.72 11.81
CA GLY A 402 -14.97 1.81 12.82
C GLY A 402 -14.29 0.46 12.84
N GLU A 403 -14.15 -0.19 11.68
CA GLU A 403 -13.50 -1.48 11.54
C GLU A 403 -12.03 -1.44 11.99
N LEU A 404 -11.26 -0.45 11.54
CA LEU A 404 -9.85 -0.28 11.92
C LEU A 404 -9.71 0.03 13.42
N SER A 405 -10.53 0.95 13.92
CA SER A 405 -10.49 1.36 15.32
C SER A 405 -10.81 0.19 16.26
N LEU A 406 -11.76 -0.67 15.91
CA LEU A 406 -12.09 -1.86 16.68
C LEU A 406 -10.90 -2.83 16.74
N GLN A 407 -10.20 -3.04 15.63
CA GLN A 407 -9.04 -3.92 15.59
C GLN A 407 -7.88 -3.42 16.44
N VAL A 408 -7.66 -2.10 16.47
CA VAL A 408 -6.54 -1.48 17.21
C VAL A 408 -6.88 -1.28 18.70
N ASN A 409 -8.04 -0.74 19.00
CA ASN A 409 -8.42 -0.31 20.36
C ASN A 409 -9.40 -1.25 21.07
N GLY A 410 -10.01 -2.20 20.36
CA GLY A 410 -10.99 -3.14 20.92
C GLY A 410 -10.50 -3.94 22.13
N PRO A 411 -9.28 -4.51 22.14
CA PRO A 411 -8.81 -5.36 23.24
C PRO A 411 -8.78 -4.67 24.61
N TRP A 412 -8.43 -3.39 24.67
CA TRP A 412 -8.39 -2.66 25.94
C TRP A 412 -9.70 -1.92 26.24
N LEU A 413 -10.44 -1.47 25.22
CA LEU A 413 -11.76 -0.88 25.45
C LEU A 413 -12.73 -1.90 26.06
N THR A 414 -12.62 -3.17 25.65
CA THR A 414 -13.42 -4.27 26.22
C THR A 414 -12.99 -4.69 27.62
N SER A 415 -11.78 -4.33 28.07
CA SER A 415 -11.37 -4.59 29.45
C SER A 415 -11.99 -3.61 30.45
N VAL A 416 -12.61 -2.52 29.98
CA VAL A 416 -13.31 -1.55 30.82
C VAL A 416 -14.74 -2.04 31.07
N PRO A 417 -15.15 -2.29 32.33
CA PRO A 417 -16.42 -2.96 32.64
C PRO A 417 -17.66 -2.29 32.02
N PHE A 418 -17.73 -0.97 32.04
CA PHE A 418 -18.90 -0.23 31.52
C PHE A 418 -18.89 -0.07 29.98
N LEU A 419 -17.77 -0.34 29.31
CA LEU A 419 -17.67 -0.32 27.84
C LEU A 419 -17.86 -1.70 27.22
N GLN A 420 -17.94 -2.76 28.04
CA GLN A 420 -18.15 -4.11 27.56
C GLN A 420 -19.55 -4.28 26.97
N GLY A 421 -19.62 -4.69 25.70
CA GLY A 421 -20.89 -4.89 24.98
C GLY A 421 -21.67 -3.60 24.72
N VAL A 422 -20.98 -2.45 24.64
CA VAL A 422 -21.54 -1.19 24.14
C VAL A 422 -21.64 -1.21 22.60
N GLU A 423 -22.51 -0.40 22.01
CA GLU A 423 -22.64 -0.28 20.56
C GLU A 423 -21.31 0.08 19.90
N MET A 424 -21.03 -0.58 18.78
CA MET A 424 -19.81 -0.39 18.00
C MET A 424 -19.53 1.09 17.69
N ALA A 425 -20.57 1.84 17.35
CA ALA A 425 -20.45 3.26 17.02
C ALA A 425 -19.88 4.09 18.19
N CYS A 426 -20.29 3.81 19.44
CA CYS A 426 -19.79 4.52 20.62
C CYS A 426 -18.31 4.20 20.86
N SER A 427 -17.91 2.92 20.82
CA SER A 427 -16.51 2.51 20.99
C SER A 427 -15.58 3.14 19.93
N VAL A 428 -16.06 3.25 18.69
CA VAL A 428 -15.31 3.89 17.59
C VAL A 428 -15.12 5.38 17.85
N ARG A 429 -16.16 6.08 18.31
CA ARG A 429 -16.06 7.50 18.65
C ARG A 429 -15.12 7.75 19.83
N ILE A 430 -15.18 6.93 20.87
CA ILE A 430 -14.24 7.00 22.00
C ILE A 430 -12.81 6.85 21.49
N ALA A 431 -12.57 5.87 20.63
CA ALA A 431 -11.26 5.62 20.07
C ALA A 431 -10.74 6.76 19.17
N MET A 432 -11.61 7.40 18.38
CA MET A 432 -11.25 8.58 17.59
C MET A 432 -10.96 9.82 18.46
N THR A 433 -11.36 9.81 19.73
CA THR A 433 -11.11 10.90 20.69
C THR A 433 -9.94 10.61 21.63
N LEU A 434 -9.35 9.40 21.56
CA LEU A 434 -8.14 9.07 22.33
C LEU A 434 -7.00 10.02 21.99
N ASP A 435 -6.39 10.59 23.03
CA ASP A 435 -5.22 11.44 22.92
C ASP A 435 -3.99 10.70 23.45
N PRO A 436 -2.99 10.41 22.60
CA PRO A 436 -1.73 9.83 23.05
C PRO A 436 -0.88 10.90 23.76
N MET A 437 -0.35 10.58 24.94
CA MET A 437 0.51 11.47 25.74
C MET A 437 1.63 10.70 26.44
N VAL A 438 2.77 11.38 26.67
CA VAL A 438 3.86 10.86 27.50
C VAL A 438 3.98 11.69 28.77
N PHE A 439 4.02 11.02 29.92
CA PHE A 439 4.30 11.63 31.21
C PHE A 439 5.74 11.36 31.63
N VAL A 440 6.42 12.35 32.21
CA VAL A 440 7.80 12.20 32.71
C VAL A 440 7.82 11.53 34.10
N PRO A 441 8.93 10.90 34.51
CA PRO A 441 9.06 10.38 35.86
C PRO A 441 8.74 11.45 36.91
N THR A 442 8.05 11.04 37.98
CA THR A 442 7.55 11.88 39.09
C THR A 442 6.40 12.84 38.75
N GLU A 443 5.95 12.88 37.50
CA GLU A 443 4.78 13.66 37.09
C GLU A 443 3.47 13.02 37.58
N MET A 444 2.51 13.87 37.93
CA MET A 444 1.19 13.45 38.38
C MET A 444 0.22 13.45 37.19
N LEU A 445 -0.46 12.32 36.97
CA LEU A 445 -1.48 12.17 35.95
C LEU A 445 -2.83 12.64 36.52
N PRO A 446 -3.55 13.55 35.85
CA PRO A 446 -4.86 14.04 36.30
C PRO A 446 -5.86 12.90 36.59
N ALA A 447 -6.70 13.06 37.61
CA ALA A 447 -7.73 12.05 37.95
C ALA A 447 -9.01 12.16 37.08
N ASN A 448 -9.05 13.07 36.11
CA ASN A 448 -10.23 13.42 35.32
C ASN A 448 -10.25 12.76 33.94
N ALA A 449 -9.63 11.59 33.79
CA ALA A 449 -9.56 10.88 32.52
C ALA A 449 -9.48 9.37 32.75
N LEU A 450 -9.95 8.62 31.75
CA LEU A 450 -9.70 7.20 31.60
C LEU A 450 -8.36 7.04 30.86
N TYR A 451 -7.51 6.14 31.34
CA TYR A 451 -6.17 5.93 30.82
C TYR A 451 -5.93 4.48 30.44
N ASN A 452 -5.27 4.28 29.29
CA ASN A 452 -4.67 3.03 28.87
C ASN A 452 -3.13 3.20 28.84
N LEU A 453 -2.39 2.42 29.62
CA LEU A 453 -0.92 2.48 29.68
C LEU A 453 -0.34 1.55 28.61
N ASN A 454 0.25 2.11 27.56
CA ASN A 454 0.92 1.31 26.55
C ASN A 454 2.29 0.82 27.04
N ARG A 455 3.09 1.73 27.61
CA ARG A 455 4.46 1.46 28.06
C ARG A 455 4.82 2.26 29.30
N GLY A 456 5.66 1.69 30.14
CA GLY A 456 6.14 2.32 31.37
C GLY A 456 5.45 1.79 32.61
N THR A 457 5.63 2.51 33.71
CA THR A 457 5.13 2.13 35.03
C THR A 457 4.55 3.33 35.75
N VAL A 458 3.36 3.13 36.32
CA VAL A 458 2.59 4.17 37.01
C VAL A 458 2.17 3.62 38.37
N VAL A 459 2.23 4.45 39.41
CA VAL A 459 1.70 4.08 40.73
C VAL A 459 0.35 4.74 40.93
N GLN A 460 -0.65 3.92 41.22
CA GLN A 460 -1.97 4.35 41.64
C GLN A 460 -2.33 3.65 42.95
N ARG A 461 -2.68 4.40 44.00
CA ARG A 461 -3.10 3.86 45.31
C ARG A 461 -2.11 2.85 45.92
N GLY A 462 -0.81 3.07 45.74
CA GLY A 462 0.23 2.17 46.23
C GLY A 462 0.40 0.87 45.43
N SER A 463 -0.40 0.66 44.37
CA SER A 463 -0.23 -0.43 43.42
C SER A 463 0.57 0.06 42.21
N ILE A 464 1.48 -0.77 41.72
CA ILE A 464 2.27 -0.50 40.51
C ILE A 464 1.52 -1.08 39.32
N LEU A 465 1.13 -0.21 38.39
CA LEU A 465 0.53 -0.53 37.11
C LEU A 465 1.62 -0.65 36.05
N LEU A 466 1.51 -1.70 35.22
CA LEU A 466 2.45 -2.00 34.13
C LEU A 466 1.77 -1.80 32.76
N GLY A 467 2.56 -1.77 31.69
CA GLY A 467 2.03 -1.71 30.32
C GLY A 467 0.92 -2.74 30.07
N GLY A 468 -0.16 -2.30 29.42
CA GLY A 468 -1.42 -3.01 29.23
C GLY A 468 -2.48 -2.74 30.30
N SER A 469 -2.13 -2.06 31.39
CA SER A 469 -3.10 -1.74 32.45
C SER A 469 -3.98 -0.55 32.08
N VAL A 470 -5.27 -0.65 32.39
CA VAL A 470 -6.26 0.42 32.25
C VAL A 470 -6.66 0.91 33.64
N TRP A 471 -6.83 2.22 33.82
CA TRP A 471 -7.33 2.80 35.07
C TRP A 471 -8.03 4.13 34.82
N GLY A 472 -8.65 4.68 35.87
CA GLY A 472 -9.40 5.93 35.77
C GLY A 472 -10.87 5.72 35.43
N GLU A 473 -11.38 4.50 35.58
CA GLU A 473 -12.81 4.16 35.41
C GLU A 473 -13.74 5.02 36.28
N ASP A 474 -13.20 5.57 37.36
CA ASP A 474 -13.88 6.45 38.30
C ASP A 474 -13.99 7.90 37.85
N CYS A 475 -13.44 8.24 36.68
CA CYS A 475 -13.64 9.55 36.08
C CYS A 475 -15.12 9.82 35.78
N ILE A 476 -15.97 8.78 35.71
CA ILE A 476 -17.42 8.88 35.50
C ILE A 476 -18.16 9.55 36.68
N LEU A 477 -17.65 9.44 37.91
CA LEU A 477 -18.30 9.97 39.13
C LEU A 477 -18.32 11.50 39.17
N ASN A 478 -19.48 12.14 39.41
CA ASN A 478 -19.59 13.61 39.42
C ASN A 478 -18.71 14.26 40.49
N ARG A 479 -18.63 13.68 41.69
CA ARG A 479 -17.83 14.21 42.80
C ARG A 479 -16.36 13.85 42.70
N SER A 480 -15.50 14.87 42.78
CA SER A 480 -14.04 14.70 42.91
C SER A 480 -13.61 13.95 44.17
N ASP A 481 -14.34 14.12 45.28
CA ASP A 481 -13.98 13.51 46.58
C ASP A 481 -14.07 11.98 46.58
N LEU A 482 -14.93 11.46 45.71
CA LEU A 482 -15.10 10.03 45.51
C LEU A 482 -14.17 9.51 44.42
N ARG A 483 -13.42 10.34 43.68
CA ARG A 483 -12.45 9.88 42.67
C ARG A 483 -11.15 9.42 43.32
N SER A 484 -10.38 8.64 42.57
CA SER A 484 -9.09 8.14 43.01
C SER A 484 -8.10 9.28 43.03
N PRO A 485 -7.12 9.26 43.95
CA PRO A 485 -6.05 10.23 43.89
C PRO A 485 -5.32 10.09 42.55
N PRO A 486 -4.78 11.20 42.01
CA PRO A 486 -4.05 11.21 40.76
C PRO A 486 -2.88 10.20 40.81
N ALA A 487 -2.69 9.50 39.69
CA ALA A 487 -1.62 8.52 39.57
C ALA A 487 -0.26 9.21 39.38
N ARG A 488 0.85 8.56 39.74
CA ARG A 488 2.20 9.11 39.58
C ARG A 488 3.03 8.24 38.64
N ALA A 489 3.63 8.85 37.63
CA ALA A 489 4.56 8.16 36.74
C ALA A 489 5.86 7.84 37.50
N LEU A 490 6.27 6.56 37.51
CA LEU A 490 7.58 6.16 38.05
C LEU A 490 8.67 6.22 36.96
N THR A 491 8.30 5.83 35.75
CA THR A 491 9.13 5.94 34.55
C THR A 491 8.45 6.85 33.53
N TYR A 492 9.07 7.06 32.37
CA TYR A 492 8.32 7.60 31.23
C TYR A 492 7.12 6.68 30.95
N ALA A 493 5.92 7.25 31.02
CA ALA A 493 4.67 6.54 30.86
C ALA A 493 3.99 7.01 29.57
N ASP A 494 3.87 6.10 28.60
CA ASP A 494 3.14 6.27 27.34
C ASP A 494 1.71 5.84 27.57
N VAL A 495 0.79 6.80 27.48
CA VAL A 495 -0.63 6.56 27.76
C VAL A 495 -1.50 7.09 26.63
N GLN A 496 -2.58 6.37 26.36
CA GLN A 496 -3.72 6.93 25.64
C GLN A 496 -4.76 7.34 26.68
N LEU A 497 -5.27 8.56 26.58
CA LEU A 497 -6.26 9.07 27.52
C LEU A 497 -7.51 9.58 26.81
N VAL A 498 -8.64 9.44 27.49
CA VAL A 498 -9.89 10.13 27.15
C VAL A 498 -10.31 10.93 28.37
N THR A 499 -10.46 12.25 28.22
CA THR A 499 -10.95 13.10 29.31
C THR A 499 -12.39 12.74 29.65
N ARG A 500 -12.76 12.94 30.91
CA ARG A 500 -14.14 12.75 31.38
C ARG A 500 -15.14 13.52 30.53
N GLU A 501 -14.85 14.78 30.22
CA GLU A 501 -15.72 15.64 29.41
C GLU A 501 -16.00 15.03 28.05
N ASN A 502 -14.94 14.60 27.35
CA ASN A 502 -15.07 13.99 26.03
C ASN A 502 -15.76 12.62 26.11
N LEU A 503 -15.46 11.81 27.12
CA LEU A 503 -16.07 10.50 27.32
C LEU A 503 -17.58 10.63 27.54
N LEU A 504 -18.00 11.51 28.46
CA LEU A 504 -19.41 11.73 28.78
C LEU A 504 -20.12 12.42 27.62
N ALA A 505 -19.47 13.36 26.92
CA ALA A 505 -20.03 14.00 25.74
C ALA A 505 -20.36 13.00 24.64
N ILE A 506 -19.55 11.96 24.43
CA ILE A 506 -19.79 10.91 23.43
C ILE A 506 -20.92 9.97 23.87
N ILE A 507 -20.98 9.63 25.16
CA ILE A 507 -21.93 8.64 25.69
C ILE A 507 -23.33 9.24 25.82
N TYR A 508 -23.42 10.46 26.33
CA TYR A 508 -24.65 11.22 26.47
C TYR A 508 -24.95 12.13 25.27
N GLU A 509 -24.24 11.94 24.15
CA GLU A 509 -24.49 12.76 22.97
C GLU A 509 -25.94 12.60 22.51
N GLU A 510 -26.65 13.71 22.45
CA GLU A 510 -27.98 13.78 21.90
C GLU A 510 -27.87 13.68 20.37
N ILE A 511 -28.18 12.50 19.81
CA ILE A 511 -28.32 12.38 18.37
C ILE A 511 -29.69 12.96 18.01
N GLU A 512 -29.69 14.20 17.48
CA GLU A 512 -30.87 14.84 16.90
C GLU A 512 -31.34 14.05 15.67
N GLY A 513 -32.23 13.08 15.89
CA GLY A 513 -32.73 12.20 14.85
C GLY A 513 -34.12 11.71 15.19
N GLY A 514 -35.10 12.61 15.18
CA GLY A 514 -36.50 12.29 15.48
C GLY A 514 -37.47 13.02 14.57
N THR A 515 -38.64 12.40 14.35
CA THR A 515 -39.78 13.06 13.72
C THR A 515 -40.18 14.27 14.56
N VAL A 516 -40.41 15.39 13.88
CA VAL A 516 -40.96 16.59 14.51
C VAL A 516 -42.41 16.30 14.85
N ASN A 517 -42.80 16.47 16.11
CA ASN A 517 -44.19 16.34 16.53
C ASN A 517 -45.03 17.43 15.86
N SER A 518 -46.36 17.34 15.95
CA SER A 518 -47.29 18.31 15.32
C SER A 518 -47.13 19.77 15.82
N GLN A 519 -46.30 20.01 16.84
CA GLN A 519 -46.02 21.31 17.45
C GLN A 519 -44.66 21.90 17.06
N GLY A 520 -43.85 21.20 16.26
CA GLY A 520 -42.55 21.71 15.81
C GLY A 520 -41.36 21.34 16.69
N GLU A 521 -41.56 20.49 17.72
CA GLU A 521 -40.53 20.03 18.64
C GLU A 521 -40.00 18.64 18.21
N LEU A 522 -38.68 18.42 18.33
CA LEU A 522 -38.07 17.12 18.02
C LEU A 522 -38.51 16.07 19.05
N GLU A 523 -39.17 14.99 18.59
CA GLU A 523 -39.83 14.03 19.48
C GLU A 523 -38.96 12.81 19.89
N SER A 524 -37.72 12.69 19.40
CA SER A 524 -36.82 11.64 19.92
C SER A 524 -35.34 12.02 19.84
N VAL A 525 -34.80 12.36 21.00
CA VAL A 525 -33.36 12.42 21.28
C VAL A 525 -32.90 10.99 21.56
N TYR A 526 -32.11 10.39 20.66
CA TYR A 526 -31.49 9.11 20.94
C TYR A 526 -30.08 9.36 21.48
N THR A 527 -29.88 9.13 22.78
CA THR A 527 -28.56 8.90 23.36
C THR A 527 -28.10 7.48 23.04
N TYR A 528 -26.86 7.08 23.33
CA TYR A 528 -26.50 5.66 23.34
C TYR A 528 -27.13 5.02 24.59
N PRO A 529 -28.33 4.43 24.52
CA PRO A 529 -29.12 4.18 25.72
C PRO A 529 -28.48 3.06 26.57
N LEU A 530 -27.86 2.07 25.91
CA LEU A 530 -27.14 0.98 26.56
C LEU A 530 -25.85 1.49 27.22
N ALA A 531 -25.10 2.34 26.54
CA ALA A 531 -23.86 2.92 27.07
C ALA A 531 -24.15 3.85 28.25
N ALA A 532 -25.14 4.74 28.11
CA ALA A 532 -25.55 5.68 29.15
C ALA A 532 -26.07 4.96 30.41
N GLY A 533 -26.93 3.96 30.24
CA GLY A 533 -27.42 3.13 31.34
C GLY A 533 -26.30 2.37 32.06
N LYS A 534 -25.40 1.72 31.31
CA LYS A 534 -24.25 1.00 31.88
C LYS A 534 -23.30 1.93 32.64
N VAL A 535 -23.00 3.11 32.09
CA VAL A 535 -22.16 4.12 32.76
C VAL A 535 -22.82 4.60 34.04
N HIS A 536 -24.11 4.90 34.00
CA HIS A 536 -24.86 5.35 35.17
C HIS A 536 -24.83 4.31 36.30
N TRP A 537 -25.23 3.07 36.03
CA TRP A 537 -25.22 2.00 37.03
C TRP A 537 -23.82 1.66 37.55
N THR A 538 -22.81 1.72 36.67
CA THR A 538 -21.42 1.53 37.09
C THR A 538 -20.96 2.68 37.99
N ALA A 539 -21.35 3.93 37.70
CA ALA A 539 -21.07 5.08 38.55
C ALA A 539 -21.69 4.90 39.94
N VAL A 540 -22.98 4.55 40.03
CA VAL A 540 -23.68 4.28 41.30
C VAL A 540 -22.98 3.18 42.10
N LYS A 541 -22.67 2.04 41.47
CA LYS A 541 -21.94 0.92 42.10
C LYS A 541 -20.59 1.39 42.66
N LEU A 542 -19.87 2.21 41.91
CA LEU A 542 -18.55 2.70 42.30
C LEU A 542 -18.63 3.74 43.43
N ALA A 543 -19.64 4.60 43.41
CA ALA A 543 -19.91 5.61 44.44
C ALA A 543 -20.24 4.94 45.78
N LEU A 544 -21.18 3.97 45.79
CA LEU A 544 -21.55 3.19 46.97
C LEU A 544 -20.34 2.50 47.60
N ARG A 545 -19.53 1.81 46.78
CA ARG A 545 -18.33 1.11 47.24
C ARG A 545 -17.31 2.06 47.91
N ARG A 546 -17.17 3.28 47.40
CA ARG A 546 -16.17 4.24 47.89
C ARG A 546 -16.62 5.00 49.11
N LEU A 547 -17.89 5.42 49.14
CA LEU A 547 -18.46 6.08 50.30
C LEU A 547 -18.50 5.13 51.50
N GLY A 548 -18.88 3.86 51.29
CA GLY A 548 -18.82 2.83 52.32
C GLY A 548 -17.41 2.62 52.88
N LYS A 549 -16.38 2.62 52.02
CA LYS A 549 -14.97 2.53 52.46
C LYS A 549 -14.53 3.76 53.28
N GLN A 550 -14.86 4.97 52.83
CA GLN A 550 -14.53 6.21 53.55
C GLN A 550 -15.17 6.25 54.95
N LEU A 551 -16.43 5.81 55.06
CA LEU A 551 -17.13 5.70 56.34
C LEU A 551 -16.49 4.66 57.26
N ALA A 552 -16.14 3.49 56.71
CA ALA A 552 -15.45 2.44 57.47
C ALA A 552 -14.07 2.90 57.99
N ASP A 553 -13.31 3.64 57.18
CA ASP A 553 -12.01 4.20 57.56
C ASP A 553 -12.16 5.33 58.61
N LYS A 554 -13.21 6.16 58.50
CA LYS A 554 -13.54 7.21 59.49
C LYS A 554 -13.92 6.62 60.85
N GLN A 555 -14.64 5.49 60.86
CA GLN A 555 -14.94 4.74 62.09
C GLN A 555 -13.70 4.05 62.68
N ARG A 556 -12.73 3.60 61.88
CA ARG A 556 -11.45 3.07 62.39
C ARG A 556 -10.59 4.13 63.08
N GLY A 557 -10.67 5.39 62.65
CA GLY A 557 -9.96 6.51 63.29
C GLY A 557 -10.56 6.96 64.62
N THR A 558 -11.81 6.61 64.90
CA THR A 558 -12.49 6.90 66.18
C THR A 558 -12.51 5.64 67.04
N PHE A 559 -11.57 5.52 67.98
CA PHE A 559 -11.56 4.45 68.97
C PHE A 559 -12.79 4.57 69.89
N GLY A 560 -13.91 3.96 69.49
CA GLY A 560 -15.12 3.89 70.30
C GLY A 560 -16.35 3.43 69.51
N LYS A 561 -16.80 2.19 69.80
CA LYS A 561 -18.04 1.53 69.35
C LYS A 561 -18.47 1.80 67.90
N ALA A 562 -18.29 0.78 67.05
CA ALA A 562 -18.86 0.71 65.70
C ALA A 562 -20.37 1.02 65.74
N LYS A 563 -20.75 2.19 65.24
CA LYS A 563 -22.15 2.59 65.05
C LYS A 563 -22.58 2.02 63.70
N GLU A 564 -23.72 1.34 63.62
CA GLU A 564 -24.25 0.82 62.35
C GLU A 564 -24.23 1.90 61.26
N VAL A 565 -23.76 1.54 60.07
CA VAL A 565 -23.75 2.43 58.90
C VAL A 565 -25.20 2.69 58.53
N ASN A 566 -25.64 3.95 58.63
CA ASN A 566 -27.01 4.34 58.33
C ASN A 566 -27.20 4.44 56.81
N TRP A 567 -27.53 3.31 56.18
CA TRP A 567 -27.69 3.18 54.73
C TRP A 567 -28.74 4.13 54.14
N THR A 568 -29.80 4.49 54.88
CA THR A 568 -30.84 5.42 54.42
C THR A 568 -30.34 6.86 54.30
N GLU A 569 -29.50 7.31 55.23
CA GLU A 569 -28.85 8.63 55.16
C GLU A 569 -27.79 8.68 54.05
N MET A 570 -27.12 7.54 53.83
CA MET A 570 -26.20 7.32 52.72
C MET A 570 -26.90 7.41 51.36
N LEU A 571 -28.05 6.76 51.25
CA LEU A 571 -28.91 6.74 50.07
C LEU A 571 -29.53 8.09 49.77
N ASN A 572 -30.04 8.78 50.80
CA ASN A 572 -30.53 10.16 50.65
C ASN A 572 -29.40 11.09 50.15
N SER A 573 -28.14 10.82 50.50
CA SER A 573 -26.99 11.55 49.97
C SER A 573 -26.58 11.14 48.56
N LEU A 574 -26.77 9.89 48.11
CA LEU A 574 -26.48 9.49 46.71
C LEU A 574 -27.61 9.91 45.77
N GLY A 575 -28.83 9.74 46.25
CA GLY A 575 -30.07 9.95 45.53
C GLY A 575 -30.34 11.37 45.07
N SER A 576 -29.91 12.36 45.87
CA SER A 576 -29.96 13.76 45.46
C SER A 576 -28.79 14.19 44.58
N MET A 577 -27.82 13.31 44.28
CA MET A 577 -26.49 13.71 43.76
C MET A 577 -26.09 13.08 42.42
N GLU A 578 -26.63 11.92 42.04
CA GLU A 578 -26.28 11.25 40.75
C GLU A 578 -27.49 10.69 39.96
N ALA A 579 -28.69 10.58 40.56
CA ALA A 579 -29.92 10.16 39.88
C ALA A 579 -30.64 11.37 39.24
N ALA A 580 -31.05 11.24 37.98
CA ALA A 580 -31.81 12.27 37.28
C ALA A 580 -33.33 12.03 37.39
N ASP A 581 -33.75 10.78 37.60
CA ASP A 581 -35.16 10.35 37.65
C ASP A 581 -35.54 9.84 39.08
N PRO A 582 -36.72 10.24 39.63
CA PRO A 582 -37.28 9.66 40.86
C PRO A 582 -37.42 8.13 40.88
N ASN A 583 -37.54 7.48 39.73
CA ASN A 583 -37.63 6.02 39.64
C ASN A 583 -36.25 5.35 39.82
N GLU A 584 -35.20 5.98 39.28
CA GLU A 584 -33.79 5.56 39.47
C GLU A 584 -33.37 5.66 40.94
N LEU A 585 -33.90 6.68 41.65
CA LEU A 585 -33.72 6.83 43.09
C LEU A 585 -34.25 5.62 43.86
N ALA A 586 -35.44 5.13 43.50
CA ALA A 586 -36.08 4.00 44.15
C ALA A 586 -35.32 2.68 43.90
N GLU A 587 -34.82 2.47 42.68
CA GLU A 587 -34.01 1.29 42.33
C GLU A 587 -32.63 1.33 43.01
N ALA A 588 -31.98 2.49 43.08
CA ALA A 588 -30.73 2.65 43.83
C ALA A 588 -30.94 2.41 45.33
N GLU A 589 -32.07 2.87 45.89
CA GLU A 589 -32.47 2.54 47.26
C GLU A 589 -32.69 1.05 47.47
N GLU A 590 -33.34 0.35 46.53
CA GLU A 590 -33.58 -1.08 46.59
C GLU A 590 -32.28 -1.88 46.52
N MET A 591 -31.38 -1.53 45.59
CA MET A 591 -30.06 -2.17 45.44
C MET A 591 -29.20 -1.98 46.70
N ALA A 592 -29.24 -0.80 47.32
CA ALA A 592 -28.55 -0.56 48.59
C ALA A 592 -29.21 -1.25 49.79
N LYS A 593 -30.55 -1.35 49.83
CA LYS A 593 -31.26 -2.19 50.82
C LYS A 593 -30.86 -3.66 50.65
N HIS A 594 -30.70 -4.13 49.41
CA HIS A 594 -30.23 -5.47 49.09
C HIS A 594 -28.78 -5.70 49.55
N LEU A 595 -27.87 -4.75 49.26
CA LEU A 595 -26.48 -4.76 49.73
C LEU A 595 -26.38 -4.71 51.27
N ALA A 596 -27.19 -3.90 51.94
CA ALA A 596 -27.26 -3.83 53.40
C ALA A 596 -27.72 -5.17 54.00
N LYS A 597 -28.70 -5.83 53.35
CA LYS A 597 -29.22 -7.15 53.75
C LYS A 597 -28.20 -8.28 53.49
N LEU A 598 -27.38 -8.17 52.44
CA LEU A 598 -26.25 -9.05 52.18
C LEU A 598 -25.13 -8.85 53.22
N GLU A 599 -24.86 -7.62 53.65
CA GLU A 599 -23.94 -7.31 54.76
C GLU A 599 -24.45 -7.84 56.11
N GLU A 600 -25.75 -7.74 56.39
CA GLU A 600 -26.38 -8.31 57.60
C GLU A 600 -26.27 -9.85 57.60
N LYS A 601 -26.54 -10.49 56.46
CA LYS A 601 -26.32 -11.93 56.29
C LYS A 601 -24.84 -12.32 56.42
N ALA A 602 -23.91 -11.48 55.95
CA ALA A 602 -22.48 -11.74 56.03
C ALA A 602 -21.91 -11.54 57.44
N THR A 603 -22.42 -10.56 58.19
CA THR A 603 -22.08 -10.36 59.61
C THR A 603 -22.62 -11.49 60.48
N CYS A 604 -23.76 -12.10 60.13
CA CYS A 604 -24.23 -13.35 60.72
C CYS A 604 -23.37 -14.58 60.37
N ARG A 605 -22.71 -14.61 59.20
CA ARG A 605 -21.81 -15.69 58.76
C ARG A 605 -20.34 -15.53 59.24
N ARG A 606 -20.10 -14.78 60.32
CA ARG A 606 -18.76 -14.49 60.88
C ARG A 606 -17.93 -15.70 61.34
N PHE A 607 -18.41 -16.92 61.14
CA PHE A 607 -17.65 -18.15 61.35
C PHE A 607 -17.34 -18.82 60.00
N GLY A 608 -16.24 -18.42 59.35
CA GLY A 608 -15.50 -19.35 58.47
C GLY A 608 -15.07 -18.90 57.07
N VAL A 609 -15.57 -17.80 56.51
CA VAL A 609 -15.24 -17.45 55.10
C VAL A 609 -14.25 -16.29 55.01
N SER A 610 -13.21 -16.47 54.20
CA SER A 610 -12.18 -15.47 53.91
C SER A 610 -12.78 -14.20 53.28
N ARG A 611 -12.34 -13.02 53.74
CA ARG A 611 -12.81 -11.69 53.29
C ARG A 611 -12.67 -11.46 51.79
N VAL A 612 -11.85 -12.25 51.08
CA VAL A 612 -11.63 -12.19 49.62
C VAL A 612 -12.70 -12.97 48.85
N GLN A 613 -13.21 -14.06 49.44
CA GLN A 613 -14.32 -14.86 48.88
C GLN A 613 -15.66 -14.12 48.99
N TRP A 614 -15.79 -13.26 50.01
CA TRP A 614 -16.96 -12.41 50.25
C TRP A 614 -17.17 -11.33 49.17
N TYR A 615 -16.09 -10.69 48.71
CA TYR A 615 -16.20 -9.68 47.65
C TYR A 615 -16.55 -10.29 46.29
N THR A 616 -16.16 -11.55 46.04
CA THR A 616 -16.43 -12.26 44.78
C THR A 616 -17.86 -12.82 44.71
N GLU A 617 -18.44 -13.29 45.82
CA GLU A 617 -19.86 -13.70 45.85
C GLU A 617 -20.83 -12.53 45.63
N ILE A 618 -20.54 -11.36 46.20
CA ILE A 618 -21.31 -10.12 45.97
C ILE A 618 -21.18 -9.67 44.50
N GLU A 619 -20.01 -9.85 43.90
CA GLU A 619 -19.76 -9.49 42.49
C GLU A 619 -20.58 -10.36 41.53
N ILE A 620 -20.70 -11.66 41.82
CA ILE A 620 -21.48 -12.63 41.05
C ILE A 620 -23.00 -12.39 41.20
N GLU A 621 -23.50 -12.12 42.41
CA GLU A 621 -24.95 -11.86 42.61
C GLU A 621 -25.40 -10.54 41.96
N ILE A 622 -24.57 -9.50 42.00
CA ILE A 622 -24.84 -8.23 41.30
C ILE A 622 -24.80 -8.41 39.78
N GLU A 623 -23.89 -9.24 39.24
CA GLU A 623 -23.87 -9.56 37.80
C GLU A 623 -25.11 -10.32 37.34
N ILE A 624 -25.65 -11.23 38.17
CA ILE A 624 -26.87 -11.98 37.89
C ILE A 624 -28.10 -11.06 37.87
N GLU A 625 -28.17 -10.09 38.78
CA GLU A 625 -29.28 -9.14 38.89
C GLU A 625 -29.27 -8.14 37.71
N ILE A 626 -28.09 -7.64 37.31
CA ILE A 626 -27.91 -6.77 36.13
C ILE A 626 -28.21 -7.51 34.82
N ALA A 627 -27.86 -8.79 34.71
CA ALA A 627 -28.21 -9.63 33.56
C ALA A 627 -29.72 -9.95 33.47
N SER A 628 -30.46 -9.74 34.57
CA SER A 628 -31.92 -9.92 34.59
C SER A 628 -32.69 -8.63 34.31
N SER A 629 -32.06 -7.46 34.45
CA SER A 629 -32.64 -6.13 34.21
C SER A 629 -32.29 -5.52 32.84
N ALA A 630 -31.32 -6.10 32.12
CA ALA A 630 -31.00 -5.79 30.71
C ALA A 630 -31.74 -6.74 29.77
#